data_AF-A0A7V4YVS8-F1
#
_entry.id   AF-A0A7V4YVS8-F1
#
_cell.length_a   1.000
_cell.length_b   1.000
_cell.length_c   1.000
_cell.angle_alpha   90.00
_cell.angle_beta   90.00
_cell.angle_gamma   90.00
#
_symmetry.space_group_name_H-M   'P 1'
#
loop_
_entity.id
_entity.type
_entity.pdbx_description
1 polymer ?
#
loop_
_entity_poly.entity_id
_entity_poly.type
_entity_poly.pdbx_seq_one_letter_code
_entity_poly.pdbx_strand_id
1 'polypeptide(L)'
;MENLNEISSNEYYINGLRTGDEAVLKAIYAEFRQPVVRAVAALGGSDATGRAFFRYALVEAARQLQTGALTTEVPFSEQLQHLALTHYKDWLTEREHTSVSGEETLPQTETELFTPTSEALRETRQTVDFWKKGEQTEDELYPLWEKLRRVESRLSDEKPPKSKSHFARNLFIFFALLTGAWLVWLYVFRAKTPAEVYDANFSLPESIMSDLQHRYGPERGNDSVSSRPSACEFYLREADVFYKAKDFESAQMALAGILEDSLTTCHSDALYYIGILGLQQEQPELALECFSKIEDLEHFGEDLYWYQALAFVKLAEKNPLLRDKAVRAIERTRSNAQDSLRRAQAEKMLEHLSR
;
A
#
# COMPACT_ATOMS: atom_id res chain seq x y z
N MET A 1 -63.59 6.29 0.42
CA MET A 1 -63.47 6.31 1.90
C MET A 1 -62.04 6.59 2.38
N GLU A 2 -61.01 6.48 1.53
CA GLU A 2 -59.61 6.79 1.91
C GLU A 2 -59.39 8.28 2.26
N ASN A 3 -60.05 9.20 1.56
CA ASN A 3 -59.85 10.64 1.73
C ASN A 3 -60.27 11.18 3.13
N LEU A 4 -61.23 10.54 3.81
CA LEU A 4 -61.68 10.99 5.15
C LEU A 4 -60.68 10.63 6.26
N ASN A 5 -59.97 9.50 6.14
CA ASN A 5 -58.93 9.12 7.10
C ASN A 5 -57.68 9.99 6.94
N GLU A 6 -57.33 10.36 5.71
CA GLU A 6 -56.21 11.26 5.42
C GLU A 6 -56.47 12.69 5.95
N ILE A 7 -57.67 13.25 5.73
CA ILE A 7 -58.03 14.58 6.27
C ILE A 7 -57.95 14.60 7.80
N SER A 8 -58.46 13.56 8.49
CA SER A 8 -58.37 13.46 9.95
C SER A 8 -56.93 13.36 10.47
N SER A 9 -56.02 12.76 9.69
CA SER A 9 -54.60 12.67 10.02
C SER A 9 -53.87 14.01 9.82
N ASN A 10 -54.26 14.77 8.78
CA ASN A 10 -53.64 16.04 8.45
C ASN A 10 -53.95 17.11 9.51
N GLU A 11 -55.23 17.21 9.89
CA GLU A 11 -55.68 18.11 10.94
C GLU A 11 -55.05 17.77 12.31
N TYR A 12 -54.82 16.48 12.58
CA TYR A 12 -54.14 16.04 13.80
C TYR A 12 -52.72 16.61 13.90
N TYR A 13 -51.91 16.52 12.84
CA TYR A 13 -50.55 17.08 12.83
C TYR A 13 -50.53 18.60 12.88
N ILE A 14 -51.41 19.26 12.12
CA ILE A 14 -51.52 20.72 12.09
C ILE A 14 -51.94 21.27 13.46
N ASN A 15 -52.96 20.68 14.09
CA ASN A 15 -53.42 21.11 15.41
C ASN A 15 -52.37 20.82 16.48
N GLY A 16 -51.68 19.67 16.41
CA GLY A 16 -50.60 19.35 17.35
C GLY A 16 -49.39 20.28 17.22
N LEU A 17 -49.04 20.72 16.01
CA LEU A 17 -48.01 21.73 15.79
C LEU A 17 -48.45 23.08 16.38
N ARG A 18 -49.71 23.48 16.17
CA ARG A 18 -50.30 24.73 16.69
C ARG A 18 -50.31 24.79 18.21
N THR A 19 -50.69 23.70 18.88
CA THR A 19 -50.75 23.63 20.35
C THR A 19 -49.40 23.30 20.98
N GLY A 20 -48.43 22.84 20.17
CA GLY A 20 -47.16 22.30 20.64
C GLY A 20 -47.37 21.08 21.55
N ASP A 21 -48.28 20.18 21.19
CA ASP A 21 -48.52 18.92 21.91
C ASP A 21 -47.30 17.98 21.75
N GLU A 22 -46.69 17.56 22.86
CA GLU A 22 -45.45 16.79 22.81
C GLU A 22 -45.62 15.41 22.13
N ALA A 23 -46.78 14.76 22.29
CA ALA A 23 -47.04 13.45 21.69
C ALA A 23 -47.19 13.57 20.16
N VAL A 24 -47.88 14.63 19.69
CA VAL A 24 -47.99 14.89 18.25
C VAL A 24 -46.63 15.28 17.66
N LEU A 25 -45.86 16.13 18.34
CA LEU A 25 -44.51 16.49 17.89
C LEU A 25 -43.60 15.26 17.79
N LYS A 26 -43.68 14.29 18.71
CA LYS A 26 -42.98 13.00 18.60
C LYS A 26 -43.39 12.23 17.35
N ALA A 27 -44.69 12.15 17.07
CA ALA A 27 -45.19 11.48 15.86
C ALA A 27 -44.68 12.16 14.59
N ILE A 28 -44.71 13.50 14.51
CA ILE A 28 -44.16 14.29 13.41
C ILE A 28 -42.67 13.97 13.18
N TYR A 29 -41.87 13.92 14.26
CA TYR A 29 -40.45 13.58 14.16
C TYR A 29 -40.20 12.13 13.74
N ALA A 30 -41.02 11.18 14.21
CA ALA A 30 -40.86 9.78 13.87
C ALA A 30 -41.21 9.51 12.40
N GLU A 31 -42.28 10.13 11.91
CA GLU A 31 -42.84 9.85 10.60
C GLU A 31 -42.17 10.67 9.48
N PHE A 32 -42.03 11.99 9.67
CA PHE A 32 -41.68 12.90 8.56
C PHE A 32 -40.20 13.27 8.50
N ARG A 33 -39.44 13.10 9.58
CA ARG A 33 -38.02 13.50 9.61
C ARG A 33 -37.19 12.78 8.56
N GLN A 34 -37.30 11.44 8.47
CA GLN A 34 -36.47 10.66 7.55
C GLN A 34 -36.78 10.94 6.08
N PRO A 35 -38.05 10.95 5.63
CA PRO A 35 -38.40 11.36 4.27
C PRO A 35 -37.84 12.74 3.90
N VAL A 36 -38.00 13.75 4.76
CA VAL A 36 -37.51 15.11 4.51
C VAL A 36 -35.97 15.16 4.46
N VAL A 37 -35.29 14.50 5.40
CA VAL A 37 -33.81 14.43 5.40
C VAL A 37 -33.30 13.79 4.11
N ARG A 38 -33.94 12.72 3.62
CA ARG A 38 -33.57 12.06 2.36
C ARG A 38 -33.82 12.97 1.16
N ALA A 39 -34.92 13.72 1.15
CA ALA A 39 -35.22 14.67 0.07
C ALA A 39 -34.16 15.76 -0.03
N VAL A 40 -33.70 16.32 1.10
CA VAL A 40 -32.59 17.29 1.13
C VAL A 40 -31.27 16.65 0.71
N ALA A 41 -31.00 15.41 1.14
CA ALA A 41 -29.79 14.69 0.76
C ALA A 41 -29.75 14.37 -0.74
N ALA A 42 -30.90 14.12 -1.36
CA ALA A 42 -31.02 13.91 -2.81
C ALA A 42 -30.62 15.15 -3.64
N LEU A 43 -30.69 16.35 -3.06
CA LEU A 43 -30.20 17.59 -3.66
C LEU A 43 -28.74 17.92 -3.28
N GLY A 44 -27.99 16.96 -2.72
CA GLY A 44 -26.58 17.12 -2.36
C GLY A 44 -26.32 17.52 -0.90
N GLY A 45 -27.36 17.61 -0.06
CA GLY A 45 -27.20 17.88 1.37
C GLY A 45 -26.62 16.70 2.15
N SER A 46 -25.99 16.96 3.30
CA SER A 46 -25.64 15.89 4.26
C SER A 46 -26.83 15.52 5.15
N ASP A 47 -26.79 14.36 5.81
CA ASP A 47 -27.75 13.97 6.85
C ASP A 47 -27.93 15.04 7.95
N ALA A 48 -26.83 15.70 8.34
CA ALA A 48 -26.86 16.75 9.35
C ALA A 48 -27.56 18.01 8.81
N THR A 49 -27.29 18.35 7.55
CA THR A 49 -27.94 19.44 6.82
C THR A 49 -29.45 19.20 6.71
N GLY A 50 -29.87 18.01 6.28
CA GLY A 50 -31.29 17.65 6.19
C GLY A 50 -32.05 17.77 7.52
N ARG A 51 -31.41 17.39 8.64
CA ARG A 51 -32.02 17.54 9.98
C ARG A 51 -32.16 19.01 10.39
N ALA A 52 -31.22 19.86 9.99
CA ALA A 52 -31.33 21.30 10.23
C ALA A 52 -32.52 21.88 9.44
N PHE A 53 -32.63 21.57 8.15
CA PHE A 53 -33.70 22.06 7.30
C PHE A 53 -35.08 21.51 7.65
N PHE A 54 -35.18 20.29 8.16
CA PHE A 54 -36.42 19.78 8.76
C PHE A 54 -36.88 20.65 9.95
N ARG A 55 -35.96 21.12 10.80
CA ARG A 55 -36.31 21.99 11.93
C ARG A 55 -36.74 23.38 11.47
N TYR A 56 -36.05 23.95 10.47
CA TYR A 56 -36.45 25.23 9.89
C TYR A 56 -37.85 25.12 9.28
N ALA A 57 -38.14 24.05 8.55
CA ALA A 57 -39.47 23.79 8.00
C ALA A 57 -40.58 23.69 9.05
N LEU A 58 -40.32 23.04 10.20
CA LEU A 58 -41.31 22.95 11.29
C LEU A 58 -41.61 24.31 11.93
N VAL A 59 -40.59 25.14 12.12
CA VAL A 59 -40.75 26.49 12.67
C VAL A 59 -41.50 27.38 11.67
N GLU A 60 -41.14 27.30 10.40
CA GLU A 60 -41.81 28.06 9.34
C GLU A 60 -43.26 27.61 9.14
N ALA A 61 -43.55 26.30 9.20
CA ALA A 61 -44.92 25.79 9.19
C ALA A 61 -45.74 26.32 10.38
N ALA A 62 -45.14 26.40 11.58
CA ALA A 62 -45.79 26.97 12.75
C ALA A 62 -46.09 28.47 12.58
N ARG A 63 -45.16 29.23 11.97
CA ARG A 63 -45.39 30.63 11.63
C ARG A 63 -46.52 30.80 10.61
N GLN A 64 -46.52 29.97 9.56
CA GLN A 64 -47.60 29.99 8.56
C GLN A 64 -48.96 29.60 9.14
N LEU A 65 -49.00 28.79 10.21
CA LEU A 65 -50.23 28.51 10.94
C LEU A 65 -50.77 29.72 11.71
N GLN A 66 -49.89 30.58 12.23
CA GLN A 66 -50.30 31.82 12.91
C GLN A 66 -50.88 32.84 11.92
N THR A 67 -50.35 32.89 10.70
CA THR A 67 -50.82 33.81 9.64
C THR A 67 -51.96 33.24 8.80
N GLY A 68 -52.31 31.97 8.97
CA GLY A 68 -53.33 31.27 8.17
C GLY A 68 -52.87 30.89 6.76
N ALA A 69 -51.57 30.98 6.46
CA ALA A 69 -50.99 30.61 5.18
C ALA A 69 -50.84 29.08 4.99
N LEU A 70 -50.77 28.31 6.09
CA LEU A 70 -50.70 26.84 6.02
C LEU A 70 -52.11 26.27 5.83
N THR A 71 -52.37 25.61 4.71
CA THR A 71 -53.70 25.05 4.38
C THR A 71 -53.85 23.62 4.91
N THR A 72 -55.08 23.19 5.18
CA THR A 72 -55.41 21.80 5.54
C THR A 72 -55.70 20.93 4.32
N GLU A 73 -55.76 21.52 3.12
CA GLU A 73 -56.09 20.84 1.86
C GLU A 73 -54.92 20.00 1.34
N VAL A 74 -53.68 20.41 1.61
CA VAL A 74 -52.47 19.68 1.20
C VAL A 74 -51.96 18.81 2.35
N PRO A 75 -51.50 17.57 2.12
CA PRO A 75 -50.90 16.74 3.16
C PRO A 75 -49.73 17.45 3.86
N PHE A 76 -49.73 17.44 5.19
CA PHE A 76 -48.72 18.10 6.03
C PHE A 76 -47.30 17.60 5.75
N SER A 77 -47.16 16.32 5.38
CA SER A 77 -45.89 15.73 4.93
C SER A 77 -45.32 16.42 3.70
N GLU A 78 -46.16 16.69 2.69
CA GLU A 78 -45.78 17.37 1.45
C GLU A 78 -45.41 18.83 1.73
N GLN A 79 -46.20 19.51 2.57
CA GLN A 79 -45.92 20.89 2.99
C GLN A 79 -44.58 20.99 3.72
N LEU A 80 -44.29 20.11 4.68
CA LEU A 80 -43.01 20.10 5.40
C LEU A 80 -41.83 19.80 4.48
N GLN A 81 -41.98 18.85 3.56
CA GLN A 81 -40.94 18.54 2.58
C GLN A 81 -40.68 19.74 1.66
N HIS A 82 -41.73 20.37 1.15
CA HIS A 82 -41.65 21.58 0.32
C HIS A 82 -40.91 22.72 1.04
N LEU A 83 -41.28 23.02 2.28
CA LEU A 83 -40.63 24.07 3.07
C LEU A 83 -39.16 23.74 3.33
N ALA A 84 -38.83 22.49 3.67
CA ALA A 84 -37.44 22.08 3.91
C ALA A 84 -36.56 22.21 2.66
N LEU A 85 -37.09 21.80 1.50
CA LEU A 85 -36.39 21.93 0.22
C LEU A 85 -36.26 23.39 -0.20
N THR A 86 -37.30 24.20 0.03
CA THR A 86 -37.29 25.64 -0.24
C THR A 86 -36.21 26.34 0.60
N HIS A 87 -36.14 26.09 1.91
CA HIS A 87 -35.05 26.63 2.73
C HIS A 87 -33.66 26.17 2.29
N TYR A 88 -33.52 24.91 1.84
CA TYR A 88 -32.24 24.37 1.41
C TYR A 88 -31.75 24.98 0.09
N LYS A 89 -32.64 25.09 -0.91
CA LYS A 89 -32.35 25.72 -2.20
C LYS A 89 -32.00 27.19 -2.03
N ASP A 90 -32.78 27.93 -1.24
CA ASP A 90 -32.49 29.33 -0.91
C ASP A 90 -31.11 29.47 -0.24
N TRP A 91 -30.80 28.62 0.75
CA TRP A 91 -29.47 28.60 1.38
C TRP A 91 -28.33 28.24 0.41
N LEU A 92 -28.55 27.34 -0.57
CA LEU A 92 -27.57 27.05 -1.61
C LEU A 92 -27.31 28.30 -2.47
N THR A 93 -28.37 28.98 -2.92
CA THR A 93 -28.22 30.20 -3.73
C THR A 93 -27.45 31.29 -2.98
N GLU A 94 -27.69 31.47 -1.67
CA GLU A 94 -26.91 32.41 -0.82
C GLU A 94 -25.41 32.07 -0.78
N ARG A 95 -25.08 30.78 -0.71
CA ARG A 95 -23.68 30.32 -0.68
C ARG A 95 -23.01 30.43 -2.05
N GLU A 96 -23.71 30.10 -3.12
CA GLU A 96 -23.21 30.19 -4.49
C GLU A 96 -23.05 31.65 -4.95
N HIS A 97 -23.92 32.56 -4.53
CA HIS A 97 -23.73 34.01 -4.79
C HIS A 97 -22.54 34.61 -4.02
N THR A 98 -22.04 33.93 -2.99
CA THR A 98 -20.76 34.25 -2.34
C THR A 98 -19.56 33.68 -3.11
N SER A 99 -19.79 32.90 -4.18
CA SER A 99 -18.79 32.18 -4.95
C SER A 99 -19.23 32.01 -6.42
N VAL A 100 -19.21 33.13 -7.17
CA VAL A 100 -19.38 33.21 -8.64
C VAL A 100 -20.81 33.06 -9.16
N SER A 101 -21.29 34.13 -9.81
CA SER A 101 -22.52 34.17 -10.62
C SER A 101 -22.55 33.10 -11.71
N GLY A 102 -23.55 32.22 -11.63
CA GLY A 102 -23.96 31.32 -12.70
C GLY A 102 -25.38 30.85 -12.44
N GLU A 103 -26.36 31.55 -13.03
CA GLU A 103 -27.77 31.16 -13.02
C GLU A 103 -27.97 29.90 -13.87
N GLU A 104 -28.41 28.80 -13.26
CA GLU A 104 -29.09 27.71 -13.96
C GLU A 104 -30.45 27.46 -13.30
N THR A 105 -31.51 27.81 -14.04
CA THR A 105 -32.90 27.67 -13.64
C THR A 105 -33.36 26.22 -13.85
N LEU A 106 -33.67 25.51 -12.76
CA LEU A 106 -34.33 24.20 -12.81
C LEU A 106 -35.85 24.37 -13.00
N PRO A 107 -36.51 23.42 -13.69
CA PRO A 107 -37.94 23.51 -14.00
C PRO A 107 -38.80 23.34 -12.74
N GLN A 108 -39.65 24.33 -12.48
CA GLN A 108 -40.67 24.27 -11.44
C GLN A 108 -41.88 23.50 -11.96
N THR A 109 -42.23 22.40 -11.30
CA THR A 109 -43.57 21.80 -11.43
C THR A 109 -44.41 22.41 -10.31
N GLU A 110 -45.25 23.38 -10.67
CA GLU A 110 -46.11 24.12 -9.75
C GLU A 110 -47.21 23.21 -9.21
N THR A 111 -47.01 22.72 -7.99
CA THR A 111 -48.13 22.56 -7.06
C THR A 111 -48.22 23.91 -6.34
N GLU A 112 -49.39 24.55 -6.32
CA GLU A 112 -49.64 25.88 -5.74
C GLU A 112 -49.49 25.90 -4.20
N LEU A 113 -48.33 25.50 -3.69
CA LEU A 113 -47.96 25.63 -2.30
C LEU A 113 -47.39 27.03 -2.05
N PHE A 114 -47.90 27.67 -1.00
CA PHE A 114 -47.38 28.95 -0.55
C PHE A 114 -45.87 28.83 -0.29
N THR A 115 -45.10 29.67 -0.96
CA THR A 115 -43.64 29.66 -0.88
C THR A 115 -43.19 30.95 -0.21
N PRO A 116 -42.56 30.89 0.98
CA PRO A 116 -42.08 32.08 1.67
C PRO A 116 -41.04 32.85 0.85
N THR A 117 -40.95 34.16 1.08
CA THR A 117 -39.92 34.99 0.47
C THR A 117 -38.53 34.59 0.99
N SER A 118 -37.48 34.80 0.19
CA SER A 118 -36.08 34.56 0.60
C SER A 118 -35.73 35.26 1.93
N GLU A 119 -36.24 36.48 2.13
CA GLU A 119 -36.07 37.23 3.38
C GLU A 119 -36.69 36.51 4.59
N ALA A 120 -37.93 36.03 4.48
CA ALA A 120 -38.59 35.28 5.54
C ALA A 120 -37.87 33.95 5.84
N LEU A 121 -37.40 33.25 4.80
CA LEU A 121 -36.63 32.01 4.96
C LEU A 121 -35.32 32.27 5.72
N ARG A 122 -34.60 33.35 5.38
CA ARG A 122 -33.37 33.77 6.06
C ARG A 122 -33.62 34.15 7.51
N GLU A 123 -34.66 34.95 7.76
CA GLU A 123 -35.07 35.35 9.11
C GLU A 123 -35.33 34.11 9.99
N THR A 124 -36.10 33.14 9.48
CA THR A 124 -36.34 31.86 10.17
C THR A 124 -35.05 31.15 10.59
N ARG A 125 -34.09 31.03 9.66
CA ARG A 125 -32.81 30.36 9.93
C ARG A 125 -32.03 31.10 11.02
N GLN A 126 -32.00 32.43 10.95
CA GLN A 126 -31.33 33.28 11.94
C GLN A 126 -31.98 33.18 13.31
N THR A 127 -33.30 33.31 13.40
CA THR A 127 -34.07 33.18 14.65
C THR A 127 -33.79 31.83 15.32
N VAL A 128 -33.85 30.73 14.57
CA VAL A 128 -33.53 29.40 15.12
C VAL A 128 -32.08 29.29 15.59
N ASP A 129 -31.14 29.94 14.90
CA ASP A 129 -29.73 29.95 15.32
C ASP A 129 -29.48 30.83 16.55
N PHE A 130 -30.23 31.93 16.73
CA PHE A 130 -30.25 32.71 17.96
C PHE A 130 -30.77 31.89 19.13
N TRP A 131 -31.91 31.20 18.96
CA TRP A 131 -32.46 30.31 20.00
C TRP A 131 -31.50 29.19 20.41
N LYS A 132 -30.76 28.60 19.46
CA LYS A 132 -29.72 27.60 19.76
C LYS A 132 -28.63 28.14 20.69
N LYS A 133 -28.31 29.43 20.59
CA LYS A 133 -27.32 30.12 21.44
C LYS A 133 -27.90 30.59 22.77
N GLY A 134 -29.21 30.46 22.98
CA GLY A 134 -29.92 31.01 24.14
C GLY A 134 -30.18 32.52 24.02
N GLU A 135 -30.12 33.06 22.80
CA GLU A 135 -30.44 34.45 22.48
C GLU A 135 -31.91 34.56 22.02
N GLN A 136 -32.55 35.72 22.20
CA GLN A 136 -33.94 36.00 21.77
C GLN A 136 -35.00 35.00 22.27
N THR A 137 -34.97 34.64 23.55
CA THR A 137 -35.92 33.69 24.16
C THR A 137 -37.33 34.25 24.39
N GLU A 138 -37.56 35.53 24.10
CA GLU A 138 -38.88 36.18 24.23
C GLU A 138 -39.77 36.04 22.99
N ASP A 139 -39.28 35.41 21.91
CA ASP A 139 -40.06 35.16 20.69
C ASP A 139 -41.24 34.20 20.95
N GLU A 140 -42.40 34.48 20.35
CA GLU A 140 -43.63 33.69 20.53
C GLU A 140 -43.47 32.21 20.15
N LEU A 141 -42.60 31.89 19.19
CA LEU A 141 -42.35 30.53 18.72
C LEU A 141 -41.24 29.81 19.51
N TYR A 142 -40.51 30.51 20.38
CA TYR A 142 -39.44 29.92 21.18
C TYR A 142 -39.91 28.72 22.05
N PRO A 143 -41.06 28.77 22.76
CA PRO A 143 -41.55 27.64 23.54
C PRO A 143 -41.82 26.39 22.69
N LEU A 144 -42.31 26.56 21.46
CA LEU A 144 -42.50 25.45 20.53
C LEU A 144 -41.16 24.86 20.10
N TRP A 145 -40.21 25.71 19.71
CA TRP A 145 -38.86 25.27 19.34
C TRP A 145 -38.18 24.49 20.47
N GLU A 146 -38.31 24.93 21.72
CA GLU A 146 -37.73 24.23 22.86
C GLU A 146 -38.34 22.83 23.05
N LYS A 147 -39.66 22.68 22.86
CA LYS A 147 -40.34 21.38 22.87
C LYS A 147 -39.84 20.49 21.73
N LEU A 148 -39.71 21.01 20.51
CA LEU A 148 -39.15 20.28 19.36
C LEU A 148 -37.74 19.77 19.66
N ARG A 149 -36.88 20.60 20.28
CA ARG A 149 -35.53 20.23 20.69
C ARG A 149 -35.51 19.11 21.72
N ARG A 150 -36.42 19.16 22.71
CA ARG A 150 -36.56 18.11 23.74
C ARG A 150 -37.02 16.77 23.14
N VAL A 151 -37.92 16.80 22.16
CA VAL A 151 -38.36 15.61 21.43
C VAL A 151 -37.18 15.00 20.65
N GLU A 152 -36.41 15.83 19.95
CA GLU A 152 -35.24 15.37 19.17
C GLU A 152 -34.15 14.72 20.05
N SER A 153 -33.88 15.28 21.24
CA SER A 153 -32.86 14.73 22.14
C SER A 153 -33.27 13.36 22.67
N ARG A 154 -34.53 13.19 23.10
CA ARG A 154 -35.06 11.90 23.58
C ARG A 154 -35.01 10.80 22.52
N LEU A 155 -35.36 11.13 21.27
CA LEU A 155 -35.25 10.18 20.15
C LEU A 155 -33.80 9.82 19.80
N SER A 156 -32.84 10.66 20.16
CA SER A 156 -31.41 10.38 19.94
C SER A 156 -30.83 9.48 21.03
N ASP A 157 -31.34 9.59 22.27
CA ASP A 157 -30.92 8.80 23.43
C ASP A 157 -31.46 7.34 23.40
N GLU A 158 -32.55 7.08 22.70
CA GLU A 158 -33.11 5.72 22.51
C GLU A 158 -32.31 4.83 21.55
N LYS A 159 -31.23 5.34 20.92
CA LYS A 159 -30.34 4.47 20.13
C LYS A 159 -29.58 3.53 21.07
N PRO A 160 -29.51 2.21 20.76
CA PRO A 160 -28.84 1.25 21.62
C PRO A 160 -27.39 1.69 21.88
N PRO A 161 -26.87 1.48 23.10
CA PRO A 161 -25.57 2.00 23.49
C PRO A 161 -24.53 1.55 22.46
N LYS A 162 -23.92 2.52 21.76
CA LYS A 162 -22.74 2.29 20.93
C LYS A 162 -21.71 1.65 21.85
N SER A 163 -21.56 0.32 21.78
CA SER A 163 -20.57 -0.36 22.60
C SER A 163 -19.20 0.21 22.21
N LYS A 164 -18.62 1.02 23.10
CA LYS A 164 -17.23 1.47 23.01
C LYS A 164 -16.33 0.30 23.39
N SER A 165 -16.51 -0.85 22.74
CA SER A 165 -15.65 -2.00 22.97
C SER A 165 -14.32 -1.71 22.26
N HIS A 166 -13.35 -1.22 23.03
CA HIS A 166 -11.95 -1.13 22.62
C HIS A 166 -11.36 -2.51 22.27
N PHE A 167 -12.08 -3.59 22.59
CA PHE A 167 -11.72 -4.97 22.29
C PHE A 167 -11.47 -5.19 20.80
N ALA A 168 -12.39 -4.78 19.92
CA ALA A 168 -12.22 -4.95 18.48
C ALA A 168 -11.00 -4.21 17.93
N ARG A 169 -10.76 -2.99 18.43
CA ARG A 169 -9.58 -2.18 18.06
C ARG A 169 -8.28 -2.84 18.53
N ASN A 170 -8.24 -3.29 19.77
CA ASN A 170 -7.05 -3.93 20.34
C ASN A 170 -6.76 -5.28 19.68
N LEU A 171 -7.80 -6.04 19.35
CA LEU A 171 -7.70 -7.30 18.61
C LEU A 171 -7.13 -7.08 17.21
N PHE A 172 -7.60 -6.05 16.49
CA PHE A 172 -7.06 -5.69 15.19
C PHE A 172 -5.58 -5.29 15.26
N ILE A 173 -5.19 -4.47 16.24
CA ILE A 173 -3.79 -4.07 16.45
C ILE A 173 -2.92 -5.30 16.72
N PHE A 174 -3.38 -6.23 17.56
CA PHE A 174 -2.67 -7.47 17.84
C PHE A 174 -2.43 -8.31 16.58
N PHE A 175 -3.47 -8.53 15.77
CA PHE A 175 -3.32 -9.28 14.51
C PHE A 175 -2.41 -8.58 13.50
N ALA A 176 -2.46 -7.25 13.42
CA ALA A 176 -1.56 -6.47 12.57
C ALA A 176 -0.09 -6.65 12.99
N LEU A 177 0.21 -6.59 14.30
CA LEU A 177 1.56 -6.83 14.81
C LEU A 177 2.02 -8.27 14.58
N LEU A 178 1.15 -9.26 14.80
CA LEU A 178 1.46 -10.67 14.58
C LEU A 178 1.77 -10.95 13.10
N THR A 179 0.99 -10.35 12.20
CA THR A 179 1.24 -10.45 10.75
C THR A 179 2.56 -9.77 10.36
N GLY A 180 2.85 -8.59 10.91
CA GLY A 180 4.13 -7.90 10.69
C GLY A 180 5.32 -8.73 11.17
N ALA A 181 5.24 -9.31 12.37
CA ALA A 181 6.28 -10.18 12.91
C ALA A 181 6.48 -11.44 12.05
N TRP A 182 5.39 -12.04 11.56
CA TRP A 182 5.45 -13.19 10.65
C TRP A 182 6.11 -12.86 9.32
N LEU A 183 5.82 -11.70 8.73
CA LEU A 183 6.47 -11.25 7.49
C LEU A 183 7.97 -10.99 7.69
N VAL A 184 8.36 -10.38 8.80
CA VAL A 184 9.78 -10.20 9.16
C VAL A 184 10.46 -11.56 9.34
N TRP A 185 9.81 -12.49 10.02
CA TRP A 185 10.32 -13.85 10.18
C TRP A 185 10.53 -14.54 8.82
N LEU A 186 9.54 -14.48 7.92
CA LEU A 186 9.70 -15.03 6.57
C LEU A 186 10.86 -14.38 5.81
N TYR A 187 11.03 -13.07 5.92
CA TYR A 187 12.11 -12.36 5.25
C TYR A 187 13.50 -12.76 5.78
N VAL A 188 13.65 -12.89 7.10
CA VAL A 188 14.93 -13.25 7.74
C VAL A 188 15.28 -14.73 7.53
N PHE A 189 14.27 -15.62 7.54
CA PHE A 189 14.47 -17.06 7.43
C PHE A 189 14.23 -17.63 6.03
N ARG A 190 14.09 -16.77 5.00
CA ARG A 190 14.00 -17.23 3.61
C ARG A 190 15.27 -17.98 3.20
N ALA A 191 15.10 -19.06 2.44
CA ALA A 191 16.23 -19.69 1.78
C ALA A 191 16.84 -18.68 0.80
N LYS A 192 18.17 -18.54 0.81
CA LYS A 192 18.87 -17.66 -0.12
C LYS A 192 18.72 -18.19 -1.54
N THR A 193 18.58 -17.29 -2.50
CA THR A 193 18.57 -17.66 -3.92
C THR A 193 19.97 -18.11 -4.36
N PRO A 194 20.12 -18.89 -5.45
CA PRO A 194 21.43 -19.24 -5.99
C PRO A 194 22.32 -18.01 -6.27
N ALA A 195 21.73 -16.90 -6.71
CA ALA A 195 22.43 -15.61 -6.89
C ALA A 195 23.02 -15.10 -5.57
N GLU A 196 22.20 -15.00 -4.52
CA GLU A 196 22.64 -14.55 -3.19
C GLU A 196 23.69 -15.49 -2.56
N VAL A 197 23.59 -16.79 -2.87
CA VAL A 197 24.58 -17.79 -2.47
C VAL A 197 25.89 -17.58 -3.23
N TYR A 198 25.85 -17.30 -4.53
CA TYR A 198 27.03 -17.00 -5.34
C TYR A 198 27.72 -15.71 -4.86
N ASP A 199 27.00 -14.61 -4.75
CA ASP A 199 27.55 -13.29 -4.40
C ASP A 199 28.20 -13.27 -3.01
N ALA A 200 27.69 -14.07 -2.08
CA ALA A 200 28.24 -14.18 -0.72
C ALA A 200 29.53 -15.01 -0.65
N ASN A 201 29.88 -15.75 -1.71
CA ASN A 201 30.94 -16.77 -1.70
C ASN A 201 31.96 -16.63 -2.84
N PHE A 202 31.63 -15.89 -3.90
CA PHE A 202 32.57 -15.59 -4.97
C PHE A 202 33.52 -14.47 -4.54
N SER A 203 34.81 -14.77 -4.57
CA SER A 203 35.87 -13.81 -4.31
C SER A 203 36.92 -13.93 -5.39
N LEU A 204 37.29 -12.78 -5.94
CA LEU A 204 38.38 -12.64 -6.89
C LEU A 204 39.74 -12.61 -6.15
N PRO A 205 40.80 -13.21 -6.69
CA PRO A 205 42.14 -13.00 -6.16
C PRO A 205 42.53 -11.52 -6.26
N GLU A 206 43.34 -11.00 -5.35
CA GLU A 206 43.76 -9.59 -5.39
C GLU A 206 44.55 -9.25 -6.66
N SER A 207 45.32 -10.23 -7.15
CA SER A 207 46.18 -10.12 -8.33
C SER A 207 46.43 -11.53 -8.86
N ILE A 208 46.48 -11.66 -10.18
CA ILE A 208 46.87 -12.89 -10.88
C ILE A 208 48.28 -13.28 -10.44
N MET A 209 49.22 -12.33 -10.48
CA MET A 209 50.63 -12.61 -10.12
C MET A 209 50.80 -12.95 -8.64
N SER A 210 50.03 -12.33 -7.75
CA SER A 210 50.08 -12.63 -6.30
C SER A 210 49.54 -14.04 -6.01
N ASP A 211 48.39 -14.39 -6.58
CA ASP A 211 47.80 -15.73 -6.44
C ASP A 211 48.72 -16.81 -7.05
N LEU A 212 49.34 -16.52 -8.19
CA LEU A 212 50.32 -17.39 -8.82
C LEU A 212 51.54 -17.62 -7.91
N GLN A 213 52.08 -16.56 -7.30
CA GLN A 213 53.20 -16.67 -6.37
C GLN A 213 52.82 -17.49 -5.13
N HIS A 214 51.58 -17.39 -4.67
CA HIS A 214 51.09 -18.21 -3.56
C HIS A 214 51.00 -19.70 -3.94
N ARG A 215 50.51 -20.02 -5.14
CA ARG A 215 50.35 -21.40 -5.63
C ARG A 215 51.69 -22.11 -5.85
N TYR A 216 52.66 -21.40 -6.43
CA TYR A 216 53.99 -21.93 -6.75
C TYR A 216 55.08 -21.49 -5.76
N GLY A 217 54.68 -21.03 -4.57
CA GLY A 217 55.59 -20.49 -3.57
C GLY A 217 56.46 -21.56 -2.89
N PRO A 218 57.52 -21.16 -2.17
CA PRO A 218 58.43 -22.10 -1.49
C PRO A 218 57.73 -23.03 -0.50
N GLU A 219 56.59 -22.61 0.04
CA GLU A 219 55.77 -23.35 1.01
C GLU A 219 55.08 -24.58 0.41
N ARG A 220 54.93 -24.66 -0.92
CA ARG A 220 54.30 -25.79 -1.63
C ARG A 220 55.28 -26.74 -2.32
N GLY A 221 56.58 -26.59 -2.09
CA GLY A 221 57.57 -27.59 -2.49
C GLY A 221 58.44 -27.24 -3.69
N ASN A 222 58.41 -25.99 -4.17
CA ASN A 222 59.31 -25.44 -5.20
C ASN A 222 59.63 -26.45 -6.32
N ASP A 223 58.57 -26.98 -6.91
CA ASP A 223 58.61 -27.90 -8.03
C ASP A 223 58.93 -27.17 -9.33
N SER A 224 59.29 -27.97 -10.33
CA SER A 224 60.00 -27.64 -11.57
C SER A 224 59.33 -26.62 -12.53
N VAL A 225 58.35 -25.83 -12.08
CA VAL A 225 57.85 -24.62 -12.77
C VAL A 225 58.83 -23.45 -12.63
N SER A 226 59.94 -23.65 -11.90
CA SER A 226 61.12 -22.78 -11.85
C SER A 226 61.78 -22.47 -13.21
N SER A 227 61.28 -23.04 -14.32
CA SER A 227 61.64 -22.63 -15.69
C SER A 227 60.41 -22.26 -16.55
N ARG A 228 59.42 -21.58 -15.98
CA ARG A 228 58.33 -20.98 -16.77
C ARG A 228 58.97 -20.13 -17.90
N PRO A 229 58.63 -20.36 -19.18
CA PRO A 229 59.16 -19.54 -20.26
C PRO A 229 58.90 -18.06 -19.99
N SER A 230 59.88 -17.21 -20.27
CA SER A 230 59.75 -15.75 -20.08
C SER A 230 58.52 -15.18 -20.80
N ALA A 231 58.12 -15.79 -21.92
CA ALA A 231 56.89 -15.46 -22.64
C ALA A 231 55.62 -15.67 -21.79
N CYS A 232 55.51 -16.75 -21.03
CA CYS A 232 54.34 -16.95 -20.16
C CYS A 232 54.27 -15.91 -19.06
N GLU A 233 55.41 -15.60 -18.43
CA GLU A 233 55.45 -14.58 -17.38
C GLU A 233 55.10 -13.19 -17.94
N PHE A 234 55.52 -12.90 -19.17
CA PHE A 234 55.13 -11.68 -19.87
C PHE A 234 53.61 -11.55 -20.01
N TYR A 235 52.94 -12.57 -20.57
CA TYR A 235 51.48 -12.55 -20.74
C TYR A 235 50.73 -12.52 -19.40
N LEU A 236 51.19 -13.26 -18.39
CA LEU A 236 50.55 -13.25 -17.06
C LEU A 236 50.67 -11.89 -16.37
N ARG A 237 51.82 -11.21 -16.50
CA ARG A 237 51.99 -9.85 -15.97
C ARG A 237 51.14 -8.83 -16.73
N GLU A 238 51.06 -8.94 -18.05
CA GLU A 238 50.19 -8.09 -18.87
C GLU A 238 48.72 -8.28 -18.49
N ALA A 239 48.26 -9.52 -18.38
CA ALA A 239 46.93 -9.85 -17.90
C ALA A 239 46.67 -9.29 -16.50
N ASP A 240 47.64 -9.37 -15.58
CA ASP A 240 47.52 -8.83 -14.22
C ASP A 240 47.37 -7.30 -14.20
N VAL A 241 48.02 -6.58 -15.13
CA VAL A 241 47.85 -5.13 -15.29
C VAL A 241 46.41 -4.79 -15.69
N PHE A 242 45.88 -5.48 -16.70
CA PHE A 242 44.47 -5.29 -17.12
C PHE A 242 43.49 -5.72 -16.03
N TYR A 243 43.77 -6.83 -15.35
CA TYR A 243 42.99 -7.35 -14.24
C TYR A 243 42.86 -6.33 -13.10
N LYS A 244 43.98 -5.74 -12.67
CA LYS A 244 43.99 -4.69 -11.63
C LYS A 244 43.26 -3.42 -12.08
N ALA A 245 43.28 -3.12 -13.38
CA ALA A 245 42.50 -2.06 -13.98
C ALA A 245 41.00 -2.40 -14.13
N LYS A 246 40.59 -3.63 -13.79
CA LYS A 246 39.24 -4.20 -13.98
C LYS A 246 38.82 -4.30 -15.46
N ASP A 247 39.79 -4.25 -16.37
CA ASP A 247 39.59 -4.52 -17.79
C ASP A 247 39.71 -6.03 -18.03
N PHE A 248 38.65 -6.76 -17.67
CA PHE A 248 38.64 -8.22 -17.70
C PHE A 248 38.67 -8.79 -19.12
N GLU A 249 38.19 -8.06 -20.12
CA GLU A 249 38.22 -8.48 -21.52
C GLU A 249 39.66 -8.45 -22.05
N SER A 250 40.39 -7.34 -21.84
CA SER A 250 41.80 -7.26 -22.20
C SER A 250 42.66 -8.26 -21.42
N ALA A 251 42.36 -8.49 -20.14
CA ALA A 251 43.03 -9.51 -19.36
C ALA A 251 42.82 -10.93 -19.95
N GLN A 252 41.59 -11.26 -20.37
CA GLN A 252 41.33 -12.55 -21.04
C GLN A 252 42.04 -12.67 -22.38
N MET A 253 42.09 -11.60 -23.19
CA MET A 253 42.83 -11.63 -24.46
C MET A 253 44.33 -11.88 -24.25
N ALA A 254 44.95 -11.24 -23.25
CA ALA A 254 46.35 -11.47 -22.91
C ALA A 254 46.59 -12.93 -22.47
N LEU A 255 45.68 -13.50 -21.67
CA LEU A 255 45.75 -14.92 -21.26
C LEU A 255 45.51 -15.87 -22.43
N ALA A 256 44.64 -15.53 -23.39
CA ALA A 256 44.39 -16.34 -24.57
C ALA A 256 45.64 -16.46 -25.46
N GLY A 257 46.49 -15.43 -25.51
CA GLY A 257 47.79 -15.49 -26.20
C GLY A 257 48.69 -16.64 -25.72
N ILE A 258 48.58 -17.02 -24.44
CA ILE A 258 49.31 -18.18 -23.89
C ILE A 258 48.83 -19.49 -24.53
N LEU A 259 47.53 -19.61 -24.83
CA LEU A 259 46.94 -20.81 -25.41
C LEU A 259 47.26 -20.97 -26.91
N GLU A 260 47.53 -19.85 -27.60
CA GLU A 260 47.86 -19.82 -29.03
C GLU A 260 49.35 -20.11 -29.31
N ASP A 261 50.25 -19.61 -28.45
CA ASP A 261 51.71 -19.66 -28.65
C ASP A 261 52.37 -21.02 -28.32
N SER A 262 51.59 -22.10 -28.24
CA SER A 262 52.06 -23.46 -27.88
C SER A 262 52.79 -23.54 -26.52
N LEU A 263 52.51 -22.60 -25.61
CA LEU A 263 53.10 -22.51 -24.28
C LEU A 263 52.42 -23.49 -23.31
N THR A 264 52.45 -24.78 -23.63
CA THR A 264 51.67 -25.83 -22.95
C THR A 264 51.88 -25.87 -21.44
N THR A 265 53.09 -25.55 -20.96
CA THR A 265 53.45 -25.48 -19.54
C THR A 265 52.60 -24.49 -18.74
N CYS A 266 52.03 -23.47 -19.40
CA CYS A 266 51.30 -22.38 -18.77
C CYS A 266 49.81 -22.39 -19.13
N HIS A 267 49.35 -23.37 -19.93
CA HIS A 267 47.96 -23.46 -20.35
C HIS A 267 47.02 -23.60 -19.16
N SER A 268 47.38 -24.41 -18.16
CA SER A 268 46.55 -24.59 -16.96
C SER A 268 46.37 -23.27 -16.19
N ASP A 269 47.42 -22.46 -16.06
CA ASP A 269 47.34 -21.14 -15.42
C ASP A 269 46.41 -20.20 -16.22
N ALA A 270 46.59 -20.15 -17.53
CA ALA A 270 45.78 -19.31 -18.41
C ALA A 270 44.30 -19.72 -18.35
N LEU A 271 44.00 -21.02 -18.47
CA LEU A 271 42.65 -21.56 -18.36
C LEU A 271 42.04 -21.26 -16.99
N TYR A 272 42.81 -21.40 -15.91
CA TYR A 272 42.34 -21.12 -14.56
C TYR A 272 41.89 -19.67 -14.41
N TYR A 273 42.73 -18.71 -14.80
CA TYR A 273 42.40 -17.30 -14.68
C TYR A 273 41.32 -16.87 -15.68
N ILE A 274 41.32 -17.35 -16.92
CA ILE A 274 40.22 -17.11 -17.87
C ILE A 274 38.90 -17.59 -17.28
N GLY A 275 38.89 -18.76 -16.62
CA GLY A 275 37.69 -19.29 -15.99
C GLY A 275 37.17 -18.40 -14.84
N ILE A 276 38.07 -17.91 -13.98
CA ILE A 276 37.70 -16.96 -12.91
C ILE A 276 37.16 -15.65 -13.49
N LEU A 277 37.78 -15.13 -14.56
CA LEU A 277 37.29 -13.93 -15.24
C LEU A 277 35.94 -14.16 -15.91
N GLY A 278 35.73 -15.34 -16.50
CA GLY A 278 34.44 -15.75 -17.05
C GLY A 278 33.35 -15.73 -16.00
N LEU A 279 33.63 -16.22 -14.78
CA LEU A 279 32.71 -16.10 -13.64
C LEU A 279 32.38 -14.65 -13.27
N GLN A 280 33.38 -13.77 -13.23
CA GLN A 280 33.19 -12.34 -12.99
C GLN A 280 32.35 -11.65 -14.07
N GLN A 281 32.42 -12.13 -15.31
CA GLN A 281 31.67 -11.60 -16.46
C GLN A 281 30.35 -12.34 -16.71
N GLU A 282 29.86 -13.13 -15.75
CA GLU A 282 28.61 -13.90 -15.84
C GLU A 282 28.55 -14.95 -16.97
N GLN A 283 29.72 -15.49 -17.34
CA GLN A 283 29.93 -16.55 -18.32
C GLN A 283 30.34 -17.89 -17.65
N PRO A 284 29.46 -18.53 -16.85
CA PRO A 284 29.79 -19.76 -16.15
C PRO A 284 30.03 -20.96 -17.06
N GLU A 285 29.48 -20.95 -18.28
CA GLU A 285 29.74 -21.97 -19.30
C GLU A 285 31.21 -21.96 -19.74
N LEU A 286 31.74 -20.76 -20.06
CA LEU A 286 33.15 -20.57 -20.39
C LEU A 286 34.04 -21.00 -19.22
N ALA A 287 33.66 -20.61 -17.99
CA ALA A 287 34.40 -20.99 -16.80
C ALA A 287 34.53 -22.51 -16.64
N LEU A 288 33.42 -23.25 -16.78
CA LEU A 288 33.43 -24.71 -16.72
C LEU A 288 34.24 -25.34 -17.86
N GLU A 289 34.15 -24.80 -19.08
CA GLU A 289 34.96 -25.27 -20.20
C GLU A 289 36.46 -25.13 -19.87
N CYS A 290 36.88 -23.96 -19.41
CA CYS A 290 38.26 -23.71 -19.02
C CYS A 290 38.72 -24.63 -17.89
N PHE A 291 37.94 -24.72 -16.81
CA PHE A 291 38.28 -25.57 -15.66
C PHE A 291 38.30 -27.06 -15.99
N SER A 292 37.54 -27.51 -16.97
CA SER A 292 37.53 -28.92 -17.40
C SER A 292 38.78 -29.34 -18.19
N LYS A 293 39.51 -28.36 -18.75
CA LYS A 293 40.74 -28.56 -19.52
C LYS A 293 42.00 -28.52 -18.66
N ILE A 294 41.88 -28.22 -17.37
CA ILE A 294 43.01 -28.18 -16.43
C ILE A 294 43.30 -29.61 -15.96
N GLU A 295 44.47 -30.14 -16.34
CA GLU A 295 44.90 -31.50 -15.98
C GLU A 295 45.61 -31.54 -14.62
N ASP A 296 46.21 -30.42 -14.21
CA ASP A 296 47.04 -30.32 -13.01
C ASP A 296 46.23 -30.09 -11.73
N LEU A 297 45.51 -31.12 -11.29
CA LEU A 297 44.63 -31.01 -10.12
C LEU A 297 45.39 -30.79 -8.80
N GLU A 298 46.69 -31.12 -8.73
CA GLU A 298 47.49 -30.99 -7.50
C GLU A 298 47.79 -29.52 -7.18
N HIS A 299 48.15 -28.73 -8.18
CA HIS A 299 48.50 -27.32 -7.98
C HIS A 299 47.29 -26.41 -7.73
N PHE A 300 46.20 -26.61 -8.48
CA PHE A 300 44.98 -25.82 -8.30
C PHE A 300 44.12 -26.31 -7.12
N GLY A 301 44.23 -27.59 -6.78
CA GLY A 301 43.70 -28.16 -5.54
C GLY A 301 42.22 -27.86 -5.29
N GLU A 302 41.92 -27.42 -4.07
CA GLU A 302 40.55 -27.13 -3.63
C GLU A 302 39.90 -25.93 -4.35
N ASP A 303 40.69 -24.96 -4.81
CA ASP A 303 40.15 -23.75 -5.44
C ASP A 303 39.52 -24.06 -6.80
N LEU A 304 40.08 -24.99 -7.57
CA LEU A 304 39.50 -25.42 -8.84
C LEU A 304 38.09 -25.97 -8.63
N TYR A 305 37.93 -26.88 -7.66
CA TYR A 305 36.62 -27.43 -7.32
C TYR A 305 35.67 -26.36 -6.79
N TRP A 306 36.18 -25.39 -6.03
CA TRP A 306 35.41 -24.26 -5.53
C TRP A 306 34.84 -23.41 -6.67
N TYR A 307 35.68 -22.96 -7.61
CA TYR A 307 35.21 -22.15 -8.73
C TYR A 307 34.33 -22.94 -9.71
N GLN A 308 34.58 -24.24 -9.94
CA GLN A 308 33.67 -25.11 -10.68
C GLN A 308 32.29 -25.18 -10.02
N ALA A 309 32.24 -25.32 -8.69
CA ALA A 309 30.98 -25.37 -7.97
C ALA A 309 30.23 -24.03 -8.03
N LEU A 310 30.93 -22.90 -7.91
CA LEU A 310 30.35 -21.57 -8.10
C LEU A 310 29.81 -21.37 -9.53
N ALA A 311 30.49 -21.90 -10.55
CA ALA A 311 29.99 -21.88 -11.92
C ALA A 311 28.64 -22.63 -12.05
N PHE A 312 28.51 -23.81 -11.42
CA PHE A 312 27.24 -24.53 -11.39
C PHE A 312 26.16 -23.79 -10.59
N VAL A 313 26.50 -23.10 -9.50
CA VAL A 313 25.54 -22.26 -8.77
C VAL A 313 25.03 -21.12 -9.66
N LYS A 314 25.91 -20.45 -10.40
CA LYS A 314 25.55 -19.40 -11.36
C LYS A 314 24.71 -19.94 -12.53
N LEU A 315 24.98 -21.16 -12.99
CA LEU A 315 24.11 -21.84 -13.96
C LEU A 315 22.73 -22.18 -13.38
N ALA A 316 22.67 -22.60 -12.11
CA ALA A 316 21.41 -22.88 -11.43
C ALA A 316 20.55 -21.63 -11.20
N GLU A 317 21.18 -20.46 -11.11
CA GLU A 317 20.49 -19.16 -11.15
C GLU A 317 19.76 -18.96 -12.49
N LYS A 318 20.43 -19.22 -13.62
CA LYS A 318 19.84 -19.09 -14.97
C LYS A 318 18.82 -20.20 -15.28
N ASN A 319 19.07 -21.41 -14.79
CA ASN A 319 18.24 -22.59 -15.03
C ASN A 319 18.05 -23.42 -13.75
N PRO A 320 16.88 -23.33 -13.10
CA PRO A 320 16.59 -24.05 -11.85
C PRO A 320 16.74 -25.58 -11.94
N LEU A 321 16.65 -26.18 -13.13
CA LEU A 321 16.85 -27.62 -13.33
C LEU A 321 18.30 -28.07 -13.06
N LEU A 322 19.26 -27.13 -12.99
CA LEU A 322 20.66 -27.41 -12.69
C LEU A 322 20.98 -27.35 -11.19
N ARG A 323 19.99 -27.08 -10.33
CA ARG A 323 20.17 -26.99 -8.87
C ARG A 323 20.81 -28.25 -8.27
N ASP A 324 20.36 -29.44 -8.66
CA ASP A 324 20.94 -30.70 -8.18
C ASP A 324 22.39 -30.93 -8.63
N LYS A 325 22.78 -30.33 -9.77
CA LYS A 325 24.18 -30.35 -10.21
C LYS A 325 25.02 -29.41 -9.36
N ALA A 326 24.51 -28.21 -9.06
CA ALA A 326 25.16 -27.27 -8.15
C ALA A 326 25.34 -27.86 -6.75
N VAL A 327 24.31 -28.49 -6.18
CA VAL A 327 24.40 -29.17 -4.88
C VAL A 327 25.50 -30.23 -4.88
N ARG A 328 25.52 -31.13 -5.87
CA ARG A 328 26.56 -32.17 -5.97
C ARG A 328 27.97 -31.60 -6.15
N ALA A 329 28.10 -30.50 -6.91
CA ALA A 329 29.38 -29.82 -7.08
C ALA A 329 29.88 -29.25 -5.73
N ILE A 330 29.01 -28.61 -4.95
CA ILE A 330 29.34 -28.09 -3.62
C ILE A 330 29.65 -29.22 -2.63
N GLU A 331 28.94 -30.34 -2.67
CA GLU A 331 29.26 -31.53 -1.85
C GLU A 331 30.65 -32.08 -2.17
N ARG A 332 30.99 -32.15 -3.46
CA ARG A 332 32.33 -32.55 -3.90
C ARG A 332 33.38 -31.58 -3.36
N THR A 333 33.15 -30.27 -3.47
CA THR A 333 34.07 -29.26 -2.92
C THR A 333 34.22 -29.39 -1.40
N ARG A 334 33.12 -29.56 -0.66
CA ARG A 334 33.15 -29.80 0.80
C ARG A 334 34.02 -31.01 1.17
N SER A 335 33.91 -32.10 0.41
CA SER A 335 34.67 -33.34 0.67
C SER A 335 36.16 -33.22 0.34
N ASN A 336 36.53 -32.31 -0.57
CA ASN A 336 37.92 -32.08 -0.99
C ASN A 336 38.57 -30.85 -0.32
N ALA A 337 37.79 -29.99 0.33
CA ALA A 337 38.30 -28.82 1.04
C ALA A 337 39.19 -29.27 2.19
N GLN A 338 40.42 -28.77 2.22
CA GLN A 338 41.36 -28.94 3.32
C GLN A 338 41.12 -27.86 4.37
N ASP A 339 40.83 -26.63 3.93
CA ASP A 339 40.52 -25.51 4.81
C ASP A 339 39.16 -25.66 5.49
N SER A 340 39.17 -25.51 6.82
CA SER A 340 37.98 -25.49 7.67
C SER A 340 37.00 -24.37 7.30
N LEU A 341 37.49 -23.21 6.87
CA LEU A 341 36.65 -22.08 6.47
C LEU A 341 35.91 -22.41 5.17
N ARG A 342 36.61 -22.91 4.15
CA ARG A 342 36.01 -23.39 2.89
C ARG A 342 34.97 -24.48 3.11
N ARG A 343 35.25 -25.43 4.01
CA ARG A 343 34.29 -26.48 4.37
C ARG A 343 33.01 -25.90 5.00
N ALA A 344 33.15 -24.96 5.94
CA ALA A 344 32.01 -24.28 6.57
C ALA A 344 31.21 -23.42 5.58
N GLN A 345 31.88 -22.76 4.63
CA GLN A 345 31.21 -22.04 3.53
C GLN A 345 30.38 -23.01 2.68
N ALA A 346 30.97 -24.14 2.25
CA ALA A 346 30.26 -25.14 1.47
C ALA A 346 29.04 -25.71 2.20
N GLU A 347 29.14 -25.99 3.50
CA GLU A 347 28.01 -26.44 4.33
C GLU A 347 26.87 -25.41 4.34
N LYS A 348 27.19 -24.14 4.55
CA LYS A 348 26.20 -23.05 4.53
C LYS A 348 25.54 -22.90 3.15
N MET A 349 26.30 -23.08 2.07
CA MET A 349 25.74 -23.08 0.72
C MET A 349 24.77 -24.24 0.52
N LEU A 350 25.09 -25.44 1.02
CA LEU A 350 24.20 -26.61 0.95
C LEU A 350 22.89 -26.40 1.72
N GLU A 351 22.92 -25.76 2.89
CA GLU A 351 21.71 -25.44 3.65
C GLU A 351 20.72 -24.55 2.87
N HIS A 352 21.24 -23.65 2.03
CA HIS A 352 20.41 -22.80 1.18
C HIS A 352 20.01 -23.47 -0.13
N LEU A 353 20.89 -24.27 -0.73
CA LEU A 353 20.66 -24.91 -2.02
C LEU A 353 19.83 -26.21 -1.92
N SER A 354 19.71 -26.83 -0.75
CA SER A 354 18.95 -28.09 -0.56
C SER A 354 17.49 -27.91 -0.13
N ARG A 355 17.07 -26.68 0.21
CA ARG A 355 15.68 -26.33 0.59
C ARG A 355 14.84 -25.91 -0.60
#